data_AF-A0A2W6ZWC8-F1
#
_entry.id   AF-A0A2W6ZWC8-F1
#
_cell.length_a   1.000
_cell.length_b   1.000
_cell.length_c   1.000
_cell.angle_alpha   90.00
_cell.angle_beta   90.00
_cell.angle_gamma   90.00
#
_symmetry.space_group_name_H-M   'P 1'
#
loop_
_entity.id
_entity.type
_entity.pdbx_description
1 polymer ?
#
loop_
_entity_poly.entity_id
_entity_poly.type
_entity_poly.pdbx_seq_one_letter_code
_entity_poly.pdbx_strand_id
1 'polypeptide(L)'
;MNYREAFDKTLKTFGITAKSLSEATGVQERQISLFRKGKDLMAGNFFLLVEALPEPARQHFFEQLGGQPSDLASIQFEGNQPSDPSSVVNSMNSTELVQLLGAISDKLKQGSGVPQELIQV
;
A
#
# COMPACT_ATOMS: atom_id res chain seq x y z
N MET A 1 0.75 -21.74 -9.05
CA MET A 1 -0.23 -21.70 -7.94
C MET A 1 -1.07 -20.44 -8.12
N ASN A 2 -2.40 -20.49 -7.98
CA ASN A 2 -3.21 -19.27 -8.08
C ASN A 2 -3.17 -18.47 -6.77
N TYR A 3 -3.32 -17.15 -6.83
CA TYR A 3 -3.31 -16.26 -5.65
C TYR A 3 -4.28 -16.70 -4.56
N ARG A 4 -5.43 -17.25 -4.94
CA ARG A 4 -6.41 -17.74 -3.98
C ARG A 4 -5.94 -18.98 -3.22
N GLU A 5 -5.31 -19.92 -3.91
CA GLU A 5 -4.75 -21.12 -3.28
C GLU A 5 -3.57 -20.75 -2.39
N ALA A 6 -2.72 -19.82 -2.85
CA ALA A 6 -1.61 -19.28 -2.06
C ALA A 6 -2.11 -18.61 -0.77
N PHE A 7 -3.20 -17.83 -0.87
CA PHE A 7 -3.82 -17.17 0.26
C PHE A 7 -4.42 -18.19 1.25
N ASP A 8 -5.23 -19.15 0.78
CA ASP A 8 -5.81 -20.18 1.64
C ASP A 8 -4.73 -21.02 2.34
N LYS A 9 -3.66 -21.38 1.62
CA LYS A 9 -2.52 -22.11 2.19
C LYS A 9 -1.81 -21.29 3.26
N THR A 10 -1.59 -20.00 3.01
CA THR A 10 -0.98 -19.09 3.99
C THR A 10 -1.83 -18.99 5.24
N LEU A 11 -3.15 -18.80 5.12
CA LEU A 11 -4.04 -18.78 6.29
C LEU A 11 -3.97 -20.06 7.10
N LYS A 12 -3.91 -21.22 6.44
CA LYS A 12 -3.77 -22.53 7.09
C LYS A 12 -2.43 -22.68 7.81
N THR A 13 -1.33 -22.26 7.18
CA THR A 13 0.02 -22.34 7.77
C THR A 13 0.14 -21.50 9.04
N PHE A 14 -0.43 -20.29 9.04
CA PHE A 14 -0.32 -19.36 10.16
C PHE A 14 -1.50 -19.44 11.15
N GLY A 15 -2.45 -20.37 10.93
CA GLY A 15 -3.63 -20.52 11.78
C GLY A 15 -4.57 -19.31 11.77
N ILE A 16 -4.53 -18.49 10.72
CA ILE A 16 -5.32 -17.25 10.62
C ILE A 16 -6.76 -17.61 10.24
N THR A 17 -7.69 -17.20 11.08
CA THR A 17 -9.12 -17.44 10.87
C THR A 17 -9.76 -16.33 10.05
N ALA A 18 -10.84 -16.66 9.34
CA ALA A 18 -11.64 -15.67 8.63
C ALA A 18 -12.22 -14.62 9.60
N LYS A 19 -12.52 -15.04 10.84
CA LYS A 19 -13.01 -14.15 11.90
C LYS A 19 -11.99 -13.06 12.23
N SER A 20 -10.74 -13.44 12.47
CA SER A 20 -9.67 -12.49 12.79
C SER A 20 -9.44 -11.47 11.67
N LEU A 21 -9.52 -11.91 10.41
CA LEU A 21 -9.41 -11.01 9.26
C LEU A 21 -10.64 -10.10 9.11
N SER A 22 -11.82 -10.61 9.41
CA SER A 22 -13.06 -9.82 9.39
C SER A 22 -13.02 -8.71 10.43
N GLU A 23 -12.49 -9.00 11.62
CA GLU A 23 -12.34 -8.01 12.70
C GLU A 23 -11.29 -6.94 12.33
N ALA A 24 -10.20 -7.32 11.66
CA ALA A 24 -9.14 -6.39 11.26
C ALA A 24 -9.49 -5.52 10.03
N THR A 25 -10.29 -6.03 9.09
CA THR A 25 -10.53 -5.37 7.79
C THR A 25 -11.95 -4.86 7.59
N GLY A 26 -12.91 -5.29 8.42
CA GLY A 26 -14.33 -5.05 8.21
C GLY A 26 -14.95 -5.88 7.07
N VAL A 27 -14.17 -6.73 6.38
CA VAL A 27 -14.68 -7.63 5.35
C VAL A 27 -15.44 -8.77 6.01
N GLN A 28 -16.69 -9.02 5.61
CA GLN A 28 -17.51 -10.06 6.26
C GLN A 28 -16.87 -11.44 6.18
N GLU A 29 -16.86 -12.17 7.30
CA GLU A 29 -16.36 -13.54 7.40
C GLU A 29 -16.95 -14.49 6.32
N ARG A 30 -18.23 -14.28 5.98
CA ARG A 30 -18.90 -15.01 4.89
C ARG A 30 -18.23 -14.77 3.54
N GLN A 31 -17.85 -13.53 3.22
CA GLN A 31 -17.15 -13.21 1.97
C GLN A 31 -15.77 -13.88 1.91
N ILE A 32 -15.03 -13.86 3.02
CA ILE A 32 -13.72 -14.50 3.14
C ILE A 32 -13.86 -16.02 2.95
N SER A 33 -14.85 -16.64 3.59
CA SER A 33 -15.13 -18.07 3.44
C SER A 33 -15.56 -18.45 2.01
N LEU A 34 -16.39 -17.64 1.38
CA LEU A 34 -16.80 -17.83 -0.01
C LEU A 34 -15.62 -17.68 -0.97
N PHE A 35 -14.75 -16.70 -0.72
CA PHE A 35 -13.51 -16.50 -1.47
C PHE A 35 -12.65 -17.76 -1.44
N ARG A 36 -12.36 -18.29 -0.25
CA ARG A 36 -11.59 -19.54 -0.09
C ARG A 36 -12.20 -20.71 -0.90
N LYS A 37 -13.53 -20.79 -0.94
CA LYS A 37 -14.28 -21.88 -1.58
C LYS A 37 -14.43 -21.78 -3.09
N GLY A 38 -14.48 -20.60 -3.68
CA GLY A 38 -14.86 -20.53 -5.10
C GLY A 38 -15.07 -19.14 -5.64
N LYS A 39 -15.54 -18.26 -4.77
CA LYS A 39 -16.20 -17.03 -5.16
C LYS A 39 -15.17 -15.94 -5.42
N ASP A 40 -15.50 -15.09 -6.38
CA ASP A 40 -14.79 -13.84 -6.55
C ASP A 40 -15.00 -12.92 -5.34
N LEU A 41 -13.95 -12.17 -5.02
CA LEU A 41 -13.93 -11.17 -3.97
C LEU A 41 -13.44 -9.88 -4.61
N MET A 42 -14.08 -8.78 -4.28
CA MET A 42 -13.73 -7.48 -4.86
C MET A 42 -12.25 -7.19 -4.60
N ALA A 43 -11.51 -6.77 -5.63
CA ALA A 43 -10.06 -6.59 -5.54
C ALA A 43 -9.66 -5.71 -4.34
N GLY A 44 -10.38 -4.61 -4.08
CA GLY A 44 -10.14 -3.76 -2.91
C GLY A 44 -10.24 -4.50 -1.57
N ASN A 45 -11.24 -5.37 -1.41
CA ASN A 45 -11.38 -6.19 -0.20
C ASN A 45 -10.24 -7.21 -0.09
N PHE A 46 -9.72 -7.71 -1.21
CA PHE A 46 -8.60 -8.65 -1.21
C PHE A 46 -7.31 -7.97 -0.75
N PHE A 47 -7.04 -6.76 -1.22
CA PHE A 47 -5.89 -5.97 -0.75
C PHE A 47 -5.95 -5.71 0.75
N LEU A 48 -7.12 -5.34 1.28
CA LEU A 48 -7.31 -5.18 2.74
C LEU A 48 -7.00 -6.47 3.50
N LEU A 49 -7.42 -7.62 2.98
CA LEU A 49 -7.12 -8.92 3.61
C LEU A 49 -5.63 -9.25 3.61
N VAL A 50 -4.90 -8.88 2.55
CA VAL A 50 -3.45 -9.11 2.45
C VAL A 50 -2.67 -8.14 3.35
N GLU A 51 -3.11 -6.89 3.47
CA GLU A 51 -2.50 -5.91 4.37
C GLU A 51 -2.74 -6.23 5.85
N ALA A 52 -3.88 -6.84 6.19
CA ALA A 52 -4.17 -7.30 7.54
C ALA A 52 -3.43 -8.59 7.93
N LEU A 53 -2.68 -9.22 7.02
CA LEU A 53 -1.84 -10.36 7.36
C LEU A 53 -0.64 -9.91 8.20
N PRO A 54 -0.26 -10.69 9.23
CA PRO A 54 1.00 -10.46 9.92
C PRO A 54 2.17 -10.59 8.94
N GLU A 55 3.21 -9.79 9.15
CA GLU A 55 4.39 -9.71 8.28
C GLU A 55 4.93 -11.06 7.79
N PRO A 56 5.16 -12.08 8.66
CA PRO A 56 5.65 -13.38 8.20
C PRO A 56 4.66 -14.14 7.32
N ALA A 57 3.35 -13.97 7.53
CA ALA A 57 2.32 -14.60 6.70
C ALA A 57 2.26 -13.95 5.32
N ARG A 58 2.38 -12.63 5.26
CA ARG A 58 2.40 -11.87 4.00
C ARG A 58 3.63 -12.24 3.16
N GLN A 59 4.81 -12.38 3.77
CA GLN A 59 6.02 -12.85 3.07
C GLN A 59 5.81 -14.25 2.48
N HIS A 60 5.34 -15.19 3.30
CA HIS A 60 5.04 -16.55 2.84
C HIS A 60 4.02 -16.56 1.70
N PHE A 61 3.01 -15.68 1.73
CA PHE A 61 2.04 -15.55 0.65
C PHE A 61 2.70 -15.15 -0.69
N PHE A 62 3.59 -14.16 -0.69
CA PHE A 62 4.31 -13.74 -1.89
C PHE A 62 5.27 -14.83 -2.40
N GLU A 63 5.96 -15.53 -1.50
CA GLU A 63 6.80 -16.67 -1.85
C GLU A 63 6.01 -17.78 -2.57
N GLN A 64 4.78 -18.09 -2.11
CA GLN A 64 3.91 -19.07 -2.77
C GLN A 64 3.46 -18.63 -4.18
N LEU A 65 3.42 -17.32 -4.43
CA LEU A 65 3.11 -16.75 -5.74
C LEU A 65 4.33 -16.68 -6.68
N GLY A 66 5.52 -17.07 -6.20
CA GLY A 66 6.77 -16.90 -6.94
C GLY A 66 7.28 -15.45 -6.95
N GLY A 67 6.65 -14.57 -6.16
CA GLY A 67 7.18 -13.24 -5.88
C GLY A 67 8.24 -13.40 -4.81
N GLN A 68 9.51 -13.36 -5.21
CA GLN A 68 10.57 -13.21 -4.22
C GLN A 68 10.36 -11.89 -3.47
N PRO A 69 10.22 -11.88 -2.12
CA PRO A 69 10.31 -10.64 -1.36
C PRO A 69 11.70 -9.98 -1.49
N SER A 70 12.68 -10.68 -2.07
CA SER A 70 14.03 -10.18 -2.39
C SER A 70 14.00 -8.94 -3.29
N ASP A 71 13.01 -8.77 -4.17
CA ASP A 71 12.87 -7.56 -4.98
C ASP A 71 12.32 -6.36 -4.17
N LEU A 72 11.58 -6.60 -3.08
CA LEU A 72 11.13 -5.54 -2.18
C LEU A 72 12.19 -5.14 -1.17
N ALA A 73 13.11 -6.04 -0.83
CA ALA A 73 14.30 -5.75 -0.03
C ALA A 73 15.39 -4.97 -0.79
N SER A 74 15.24 -4.83 -2.12
CA SER A 74 16.14 -4.07 -2.99
C SER A 74 15.73 -2.61 -3.17
N ILE A 75 14.68 -2.15 -2.48
CA ILE A 75 14.49 -0.71 -2.25
C ILE A 75 15.47 -0.29 -1.15
N GLN A 76 16.76 -0.45 -1.44
CA GLN A 76 17.79 0.38 -0.85
C GLN A 76 17.45 1.81 -1.28
N PHE A 77 17.35 2.69 -0.29
CA PHE A 77 17.47 4.12 -0.49
C PHE A 77 18.89 4.41 -0.99
N GLU A 78 19.21 4.02 -2.22
CA GLU A 78 20.35 4.55 -2.93
C GLU A 78 19.88 5.82 -3.63
N GLY A 79 20.57 6.92 -3.33
CA GLY A 79 20.29 8.24 -3.86
C GLY A 79 20.57 8.31 -5.37
N ASN A 80 19.69 7.72 -6.17
CA ASN A 80 19.74 7.85 -7.61
C ASN A 80 18.60 8.76 -8.07
N GLN A 81 18.95 10.04 -8.17
CA GLN A 81 18.22 11.11 -8.85
C GLN A 81 17.48 10.59 -10.09
N PRO A 82 16.12 10.63 -10.13
CA PRO A 82 15.39 10.27 -11.34
C PRO A 82 15.53 11.40 -12.37
N SER A 83 16.18 11.09 -13.50
CA SER A 83 16.38 12.00 -14.63
C SER A 83 15.12 12.27 -15.46
N ASP A 84 13.94 11.81 -15.03
CA ASP A 84 12.68 12.03 -15.75
C ASP A 84 11.55 12.39 -14.77
N PRO A 85 11.06 13.66 -14.78
CA PRO A 85 10.02 14.12 -13.85
C PRO A 85 8.63 13.52 -14.14
N SER A 86 8.43 12.87 -15.29
CA SER A 86 7.12 12.37 -15.72
C SER A 86 6.77 11.03 -15.07
N SER A 87 7.76 10.20 -14.72
CA SER A 87 7.53 8.93 -14.03
C SER A 87 7.21 9.09 -12.54
N VAL A 88 7.56 10.22 -11.93
CA VAL A 88 7.33 10.47 -10.50
C VAL A 88 5.83 10.64 -10.21
N VAL A 89 5.08 11.28 -11.12
CA VAL A 89 3.63 11.50 -11.01
C VAL A 89 2.83 10.19 -11.10
N ASN A 90 3.32 9.21 -11.88
CA ASN A 90 2.56 7.99 -12.17
C ASN A 90 2.74 6.88 -11.12
N SER A 91 3.71 7.04 -10.20
CA SER A 91 3.96 6.11 -9.08
C SER A 91 3.57 6.66 -7.71
N MET A 92 3.05 7.90 -7.63
CA MET A 92 2.58 8.45 -6.37
C MET A 92 1.20 7.86 -5.99
N ASN A 93 1.12 7.25 -4.80
CA ASN A 93 -0.17 6.91 -4.20
C ASN A 93 -0.98 8.22 -3.97
N SER A 94 -2.31 8.16 -4.06
CA SER A 94 -3.19 9.31 -3.89
C SER A 94 -2.97 10.08 -2.59
N THR A 95 -2.46 9.42 -1.55
CA THR A 95 -2.09 10.06 -0.26
C THR A 95 -0.85 10.95 -0.40
N GLU A 96 0.17 10.49 -1.11
CA GLU A 96 1.42 11.22 -1.37
C GLU A 96 1.14 12.43 -2.29
N LEU A 97 0.24 12.28 -3.28
CA LEU A 97 -0.21 13.41 -4.10
C LEU A 97 -0.97 14.46 -3.30
N VAL A 98 -1.81 14.06 -2.34
CA VAL A 98 -2.53 15.01 -1.48
C VAL A 98 -1.57 15.74 -0.54
N GLN A 99 -0.55 15.06 0.00
CA GLN A 99 0.50 15.70 0.79
C GLN A 99 1.34 16.66 -0.05
N LEU A 100 1.66 16.30 -1.29
CA LEU A 100 2.38 17.18 -2.22
C LEU A 100 1.53 18.39 -2.63
N LEU A 101 0.25 18.21 -2.96
CA LEU A 101 -0.67 19.33 -3.24
C LEU A 101 -0.82 20.25 -2.02
N GLY A 102 -0.88 19.66 -0.82
CA GLY A 102 -0.89 20.41 0.43
C GLY A 102 0.37 21.24 0.61
N ALA A 103 1.54 20.63 0.43
CA ALA A 103 2.83 21.31 0.54
C ALA A 103 3.04 22.39 -0.53
N ILE A 104 2.58 22.16 -1.78
CA ILE A 104 2.66 23.16 -2.87
C ILE A 104 1.67 24.30 -2.61
N SER A 105 0.45 24.01 -2.17
CA SER A 105 -0.53 25.02 -1.78
C SER A 105 -0.03 25.88 -0.62
N ASP A 106 0.62 25.24 0.35
CA ASP A 106 1.25 25.90 1.48
C ASP A 106 2.43 26.77 1.02
N LYS A 107 3.30 26.28 0.12
CA LYS A 107 4.37 27.10 -0.47
C LYS A 107 3.88 28.24 -1.36
N LEU A 108 2.77 28.08 -2.09
CA LEU A 108 2.14 29.14 -2.87
C LEU A 108 1.52 30.21 -1.96
N LYS A 109 0.95 29.80 -0.83
CA LYS A 109 0.43 30.70 0.20
C LYS A 109 1.57 31.41 0.94
N GLN A 110 2.71 30.75 1.15
CA GLN A 110 3.92 31.33 1.75
C GLN A 110 4.76 32.18 0.77
N GLY A 111 4.54 32.06 -0.54
CA GLY A 111 5.23 32.84 -1.59
C GLY A 111 4.51 34.13 -2.00
N SER A 112 3.32 34.41 -1.47
CA SER A 112 2.59 35.67 -1.67
C SER A 112 2.54 36.50 -0.38
N GLY A 113 3.70 36.65 0.25
CA GLY A 113 3.94 37.70 1.24
C GLY A 113 4.83 38.74 0.60
N VAL A 114 4.24 39.84 0.13
CA VAL A 114 4.98 41.07 -0.15
C VAL A 114 5.76 41.40 1.13
N PRO A 115 7.10 41.50 1.15
CA PRO A 115 7.77 42.10 2.29
C PRO A 115 7.43 43.59 2.28
N GLN A 116 6.43 43.97 3.08
CA GLN A 116 6.34 45.31 3.63
C GLN A 116 7.33 45.41 4.77
N GLU A 117 8.54 45.89 4.50
CA GLU A 117 9.43 46.52 5.49
C GLU A 117 10.30 47.53 4.71
N LEU A 118 9.86 48.79 4.63
CA LEU A 118 10.16 49.88 5.55
C LEU A 118 11.61 50.40 5.44
N ILE A 119 11.73 51.50 4.69
CA ILE A 119 12.65 52.64 4.80
C ILE A 119 13.79 52.51 5.84
N GLN A 120 15.04 52.53 5.35
CA GLN A 120 16.14 53.40 5.81
C GLN A 120 17.37 53.17 4.92
N VAL A 121 17.77 54.14 4.08
CA VAL A 121 18.93 55.07 4.29
C VAL A 121 18.69 56.34 3.48
#